data_AF-A0A8T0WY55-F1
#
_entry.id   AF-A0A8T0WY55-F1
#
_cell.length_a   1.000
_cell.length_b   1.000
_cell.length_c   1.000
_cell.angle_alpha   90.00
_cell.angle_beta   90.00
_cell.angle_gamma   90.00
#
_symmetry.space_group_name_H-M   'P 1'
#
loop_
_entity.id
_entity.type
_entity.pdbx_description
1 polymer ?
#
loop_
_entity_poly.entity_id
_entity_poly.type
_entity_poly.pdbx_seq_one_letter_code
_entity_poly.pdbx_strand_id
1 'polypeptide(L)'
;MEVGFLGLGIMGKAMATNLLRHGYRVTVWNRTTAKCQDLVALGATVGETPAAIVARCRYTIAMLSDPSAALSVVFDKDGVLEQIGDGKGYIDMSTVDAATSSKISEAVKLKGGAFVEAPVSGSKKPAEDGQLVILAAGDKKLYDEMVPAFDVLGKKSFFLGEIGNGAKMKLVVNMIMGSMMNSLSEGLCLADKSGLSPQTLLDVLDLGAIANPMFKLKGPAMLQGSYSPAFPLKHQQKDMRLALALGDENAVSMPVSAAANEAFKKARSLGLGDLDFSAVYEVVKGAGGSGQA
;
A
#
# COMPACT_ATOMS: atom_id res chain seq x y z
N MET A 1 -23.54 8.86 -1.48
CA MET A 1 -22.54 9.95 -1.62
C MET A 1 -21.85 9.81 -2.98
N GLU A 2 -21.32 10.89 -3.57
CA GLU A 2 -20.51 10.82 -4.81
C GLU A 2 -19.04 11.10 -4.49
N VAL A 3 -18.14 10.27 -5.02
CA VAL A 3 -16.69 10.35 -4.78
C VAL A 3 -15.90 10.17 -6.07
N GLY A 4 -14.80 10.91 -6.18
CA GLY A 4 -13.75 10.65 -7.16
C GLY A 4 -12.80 9.57 -6.68
N PHE A 5 -12.24 8.78 -7.59
CA PHE A 5 -11.23 7.76 -7.26
C PHE A 5 -10.09 7.75 -8.29
N LEU A 6 -8.88 8.08 -7.85
CA LEU A 6 -7.68 8.15 -8.69
C LEU A 6 -6.77 6.95 -8.43
N GLY A 7 -6.49 6.18 -9.48
CA GLY A 7 -5.58 5.03 -9.42
C GLY A 7 -6.29 3.70 -9.21
N LEU A 8 -6.20 2.83 -10.22
CA LEU A 8 -6.89 1.53 -10.25
C LEU A 8 -5.87 0.38 -10.32
N GLY A 9 -4.88 0.45 -9.43
CA GLY A 9 -3.98 -0.68 -9.15
C GLY A 9 -4.68 -1.83 -8.42
N ILE A 10 -3.90 -2.79 -7.89
CA ILE A 10 -4.43 -3.93 -7.13
C ILE A 10 -5.37 -3.46 -6.00
N MET A 11 -4.92 -2.50 -5.20
CA MET A 11 -5.68 -1.95 -4.08
C MET A 11 -6.81 -1.04 -4.55
N GLY A 12 -6.50 -0.05 -5.39
CA GLY A 12 -7.47 0.96 -5.83
C GLY A 12 -8.69 0.37 -6.53
N LYS A 13 -8.50 -0.66 -7.37
CA LYS A 13 -9.60 -1.37 -8.03
C LYS A 13 -10.55 -2.05 -7.02
N ALA A 14 -10.00 -2.74 -6.03
CA ALA A 14 -10.79 -3.41 -4.99
C ALA A 14 -11.56 -2.39 -4.12
N MET A 15 -10.88 -1.31 -3.72
CA MET A 15 -11.47 -0.24 -2.90
C MET A 15 -12.62 0.48 -3.62
N ALA A 16 -12.41 0.88 -4.88
CA ALA A 16 -13.46 1.53 -5.67
C ALA A 16 -14.65 0.60 -5.94
N THR A 17 -14.39 -0.70 -6.14
CA THR A 17 -15.44 -1.73 -6.26
C THR A 17 -16.30 -1.80 -5.00
N ASN A 18 -15.69 -1.74 -3.81
CA ASN A 18 -16.44 -1.77 -2.55
C ASN A 18 -17.31 -0.52 -2.36
N LEU A 19 -16.81 0.66 -2.73
CA LEU A 19 -17.62 1.88 -2.71
C LEU A 19 -18.85 1.75 -3.63
N LEU A 20 -18.68 1.28 -4.87
CA LEU A 20 -19.80 1.05 -5.80
C LEU A 20 -20.83 0.07 -5.22
N ARG A 21 -20.39 -1.06 -4.67
CA ARG A 21 -21.27 -2.08 -4.09
C ARG A 21 -22.08 -1.57 -2.89
N HIS A 22 -21.58 -0.55 -2.20
CA HIS A 22 -22.28 0.10 -1.08
C HIS A 22 -23.04 1.37 -1.50
N GLY A 23 -23.36 1.50 -2.79
CA GLY A 23 -24.25 2.55 -3.30
C GLY A 23 -23.60 3.92 -3.47
N TYR A 24 -22.27 4.02 -3.44
CA TYR A 24 -21.58 5.26 -3.81
C TYR A 24 -21.63 5.45 -5.31
N ARG A 25 -21.84 6.70 -5.75
CA ARG A 25 -21.57 7.10 -7.14
C ARG A 25 -20.07 7.36 -7.25
N VAL A 26 -19.37 6.57 -8.04
CA VAL A 26 -17.90 6.68 -8.15
C VAL A 26 -17.52 7.15 -9.55
N THR A 27 -16.76 8.24 -9.62
CA THR A 27 -16.07 8.65 -10.85
C THR A 27 -14.61 8.25 -10.75
N VAL A 28 -14.12 7.41 -11.66
CA VAL A 28 -12.79 6.82 -11.61
C VAL A 28 -11.87 7.39 -12.67
N TRP A 29 -10.58 7.49 -12.35
CA TRP A 29 -9.53 7.75 -13.31
C TRP A 29 -8.35 6.82 -13.06
N ASN A 30 -7.71 6.39 -14.14
CA ASN A 30 -6.44 5.72 -14.10
C ASN A 30 -5.65 6.02 -15.38
N ARG A 31 -4.35 6.27 -15.24
CA ARG A 31 -3.45 6.50 -16.39
C ARG A 31 -3.58 5.45 -17.50
N THR A 32 -3.78 4.19 -17.12
CA THR A 32 -4.13 3.10 -18.06
C THR A 32 -5.64 2.96 -18.10
N THR A 33 -6.28 3.52 -19.14
CA THR A 33 -7.74 3.62 -19.28
C THR A 33 -8.44 2.25 -19.28
N ALA A 34 -7.81 1.22 -19.84
CA ALA A 34 -8.33 -0.15 -19.84
C ALA A 34 -8.63 -0.68 -18.41
N LYS A 35 -7.93 -0.20 -17.37
CA LYS A 35 -8.21 -0.61 -15.98
C LYS A 35 -9.53 -0.08 -15.43
N CYS A 36 -10.16 0.89 -16.09
CA CYS A 36 -11.46 1.42 -15.69
C CYS A 36 -12.63 0.52 -16.14
N GLN A 37 -12.45 -0.33 -17.15
CA GLN A 37 -13.54 -1.06 -17.82
C GLN A 37 -14.37 -1.90 -16.84
N ASP A 38 -13.71 -2.66 -15.98
CA ASP A 38 -14.39 -3.52 -15.00
C ASP A 38 -15.24 -2.72 -14.00
N LEU A 39 -14.84 -1.49 -13.70
CA LEU A 39 -15.56 -0.63 -12.76
C LEU A 39 -16.72 0.09 -13.46
N VAL A 40 -16.57 0.42 -14.74
CA VAL A 40 -17.66 0.92 -15.58
C VAL A 40 -18.77 -0.11 -15.69
N ALA A 41 -18.42 -1.39 -15.87
CA ALA A 41 -19.38 -2.50 -15.85
C ALA A 41 -20.14 -2.62 -14.51
N LEU A 42 -19.58 -2.08 -13.43
CA LEU A 42 -20.19 -2.00 -12.11
C LEU A 42 -20.88 -0.64 -11.82
N GLY A 43 -20.98 0.24 -12.82
CA GLY A 43 -21.68 1.53 -12.72
C GLY A 43 -20.80 2.74 -12.41
N ALA A 44 -19.46 2.62 -12.45
CA ALA A 44 -18.59 3.78 -12.33
C ALA A 44 -18.68 4.68 -13.58
N THR A 45 -18.53 5.99 -13.37
CA THR A 45 -18.25 6.93 -14.47
C THR A 45 -16.73 7.09 -14.64
N VAL A 46 -16.24 7.37 -15.84
CA VAL A 46 -14.81 7.65 -16.07
C VAL A 46 -14.60 9.14 -16.22
N GLY A 47 -13.62 9.69 -15.51
CA GLY A 47 -13.08 11.03 -15.78
C GLY A 47 -11.84 10.93 -16.67
N GLU A 48 -11.64 11.90 -17.56
CA GLU A 48 -10.49 11.90 -18.49
C GLU A 48 -9.17 12.24 -17.79
N THR A 49 -9.21 13.11 -16.77
CA THR A 49 -8.06 13.60 -16.02
C THR A 49 -8.36 13.70 -14.52
N PRO A 50 -7.33 13.71 -13.65
CA PRO A 50 -7.49 14.02 -12.23
C PRO A 50 -8.24 15.34 -11.99
N ALA A 51 -7.89 16.40 -12.73
CA ALA A 51 -8.58 17.70 -12.68
C ALA A 51 -10.08 17.56 -12.96
N ALA A 52 -10.47 16.84 -14.02
CA ALA A 52 -11.87 16.65 -14.38
C ALA A 52 -12.68 15.95 -13.27
N ILE A 53 -12.06 15.01 -12.55
CA ILE A 53 -12.70 14.34 -11.41
C ILE A 53 -12.87 15.30 -10.24
N VAL A 54 -11.84 16.07 -9.90
CA VAL A 54 -11.91 17.03 -8.79
C VAL A 54 -12.93 18.14 -9.07
N ALA A 55 -13.06 18.60 -10.32
CA ALA A 55 -14.09 19.55 -10.72
C ALA A 55 -15.50 19.01 -10.43
N ARG A 56 -15.75 17.75 -10.75
CA ARG A 56 -17.06 17.09 -10.57
C ARG A 56 -17.36 16.68 -9.13
N CYS A 57 -16.40 16.09 -8.43
CA CYS A 57 -16.61 15.44 -7.15
C CYS A 57 -16.25 16.38 -5.99
N ARG A 58 -17.02 16.34 -4.89
CA ARG A 58 -16.68 17.07 -3.66
C ARG A 58 -15.48 16.43 -2.96
N TYR A 59 -15.46 15.11 -2.88
CA TYR A 59 -14.38 14.35 -2.27
C TYR A 59 -13.72 13.45 -3.30
N THR A 60 -12.40 13.42 -3.33
CA THR A 60 -11.60 12.59 -4.24
C THR A 60 -10.61 11.76 -3.45
N ILE A 61 -10.72 10.44 -3.56
CA ILE A 61 -9.79 9.47 -2.98
C ILE A 61 -8.71 9.14 -4.01
N ALA A 62 -7.49 8.94 -3.56
CA ALA A 62 -6.37 8.53 -4.40
C ALA A 62 -5.68 7.30 -3.82
N MET A 63 -5.30 6.35 -4.68
CA MET A 63 -4.56 5.14 -4.32
C MET A 63 -3.51 4.81 -5.39
N LEU A 64 -2.32 5.41 -5.25
CA LEU A 64 -1.23 5.38 -6.22
C LEU A 64 -0.07 4.48 -5.77
N SER A 65 0.82 4.15 -6.70
CA SER A 65 1.86 3.13 -6.52
C SER A 65 3.02 3.54 -5.61
N ASP A 66 3.37 4.83 -5.63
CA ASP A 66 4.58 5.36 -5.01
C ASP A 66 4.51 6.90 -4.90
N PRO A 67 5.45 7.54 -4.16
CA PRO A 67 5.51 9.00 -4.03
C PRO A 67 5.53 9.77 -5.35
N SER A 68 6.22 9.27 -6.38
CA SER A 68 6.30 9.97 -7.66
C SER A 68 4.96 9.99 -8.37
N ALA A 69 4.23 8.87 -8.36
CA ALA A 69 2.88 8.80 -8.91
C ALA A 69 1.90 9.70 -8.14
N ALA A 70 1.99 9.74 -6.80
CA ALA A 70 1.14 10.62 -5.98
C ALA A 70 1.40 12.11 -6.28
N LEU A 71 2.67 12.52 -6.39
CA LEU A 71 3.04 13.88 -6.77
C LEU A 71 2.59 14.22 -8.19
N SER A 72 2.83 13.34 -9.16
CA SER A 72 2.46 13.57 -10.57
C SER A 72 0.95 13.80 -10.73
N VAL A 73 0.11 12.98 -10.10
CA VAL A 73 -1.35 13.14 -10.13
C VAL A 73 -1.82 14.47 -9.55
N VAL A 74 -1.05 15.03 -8.61
CA VAL A 74 -1.40 16.30 -7.95
C VAL A 74 -0.88 17.51 -8.72
N PHE A 75 0.39 17.50 -9.13
CA PHE A 75 1.14 18.67 -9.58
C PHE A 75 1.29 18.78 -11.10
N ASP A 76 1.19 17.68 -11.85
CA ASP A 76 1.34 17.75 -13.31
C ASP A 76 0.13 18.42 -13.96
N LYS A 77 0.27 18.74 -15.25
CA LYS A 77 -0.83 19.27 -16.07
C LYS A 77 -2.06 18.34 -15.99
N ASP A 78 -3.23 18.94 -15.92
CA ASP A 78 -4.52 18.28 -15.73
C ASP A 78 -4.61 17.52 -14.39
N GLY A 79 -3.76 17.90 -13.43
CA GLY A 79 -3.67 17.33 -12.08
C GLY A 79 -4.68 17.89 -11.09
N VAL A 80 -4.70 17.33 -9.88
CA VAL A 80 -5.64 17.71 -8.80
C VAL A 80 -5.61 19.21 -8.50
N LEU A 81 -4.43 19.85 -8.50
CA LEU A 81 -4.28 21.24 -8.11
C LEU A 81 -4.96 22.26 -9.04
N GLU A 82 -5.32 21.87 -10.26
CA GLU A 82 -5.98 22.78 -11.20
C GLU A 82 -7.45 23.04 -10.85
N GLN A 83 -8.08 22.11 -10.10
CA GLN A 83 -9.52 22.15 -9.81
C GLN A 83 -9.85 22.01 -8.32
N ILE A 84 -8.85 21.77 -7.46
CA ILE A 84 -9.04 21.75 -6.02
C ILE A 84 -9.29 23.17 -5.50
N GLY A 85 -10.14 23.29 -4.48
CA GLY A 85 -10.41 24.57 -3.81
C GLY A 85 -11.51 24.46 -2.77
N ASP A 86 -12.14 25.58 -2.47
CA ASP A 86 -13.12 25.70 -1.39
C ASP A 86 -14.20 24.61 -1.44
N GLY A 87 -14.37 23.92 -0.30
CA GLY A 87 -15.35 22.86 -0.15
C GLY A 87 -14.99 21.53 -0.82
N LYS A 88 -13.81 21.41 -1.44
CA LYS A 88 -13.29 20.16 -2.00
C LYS A 88 -12.33 19.47 -1.02
N GLY A 89 -12.40 18.14 -0.96
CA GLY A 89 -11.50 17.31 -0.16
C GLY A 89 -10.70 16.33 -1.01
N TYR A 90 -9.40 16.25 -0.75
CA TYR A 90 -8.50 15.26 -1.34
C TYR A 90 -7.98 14.30 -0.27
N ILE A 91 -8.20 13.01 -0.48
CA ILE A 91 -7.84 11.94 0.46
C ILE A 91 -6.82 11.04 -0.21
N ASP A 92 -5.55 11.14 0.17
CA ASP A 92 -4.49 10.29 -0.38
C ASP A 92 -4.27 9.06 0.50
N MET A 93 -4.68 7.89 0.01
CA MET A 93 -4.52 6.60 0.67
C MET A 93 -3.27 5.84 0.20
N SER A 94 -2.43 6.48 -0.62
CA SER A 94 -1.17 5.93 -1.12
C SER A 94 -0.15 5.74 0.01
N THR A 95 0.74 4.77 -0.15
CA THR A 95 1.90 4.64 0.77
C THR A 95 3.06 5.49 0.27
N VAL A 96 3.26 6.63 0.94
CA VAL A 96 4.30 7.63 0.66
C VAL A 96 5.09 7.99 1.93
N ASP A 97 6.15 8.78 1.81
CA ASP A 97 6.83 9.39 2.96
C ASP A 97 6.10 10.65 3.45
N ALA A 98 6.44 11.08 4.67
CA ALA A 98 5.83 12.24 5.29
C ALA A 98 6.08 13.53 4.50
N ALA A 99 7.27 13.69 3.91
CA ALA A 99 7.61 14.86 3.11
C ALA A 99 6.72 15.01 1.87
N THR A 100 6.43 13.91 1.18
CA THR A 100 5.51 13.86 0.04
C THR A 100 4.10 14.27 0.45
N SER A 101 3.61 13.70 1.56
CA SER A 101 2.28 14.02 2.07
C SER A 101 2.15 15.48 2.52
N SER A 102 3.14 16.01 3.25
CA SER A 102 3.19 17.42 3.64
C SER A 102 3.19 18.34 2.43
N LYS A 103 4.00 18.04 1.41
CA LYS A 103 4.04 18.82 0.16
C LYS A 103 2.69 18.86 -0.56
N ILE A 104 2.00 17.73 -0.64
CA ILE A 104 0.65 17.67 -1.24
C ILE A 104 -0.35 18.45 -0.38
N SER A 105 -0.32 18.26 0.94
CA SER A 105 -1.18 18.96 1.89
C SER A 105 -1.05 20.46 1.76
N GLU A 106 0.17 21.00 1.73
CA GLU A 106 0.44 22.43 1.63
C GLU A 106 -0.13 23.00 0.33
N ALA A 107 0.14 22.34 -0.80
CA ALA A 107 -0.34 22.80 -2.10
C ALA A 107 -1.88 22.76 -2.20
N VAL A 108 -2.53 21.73 -1.67
CA VAL A 108 -4.00 21.62 -1.62
C VAL A 108 -4.59 22.73 -0.74
N LYS A 109 -4.02 22.98 0.44
CA LYS A 109 -4.49 24.03 1.36
C LYS A 109 -4.29 25.43 0.80
N LEU A 110 -3.19 25.69 0.09
CA LEU A 110 -2.94 26.97 -0.58
C LEU A 110 -4.00 27.31 -1.65
N LYS A 111 -4.68 26.30 -2.19
CA LYS A 111 -5.79 26.46 -3.13
C LYS A 111 -7.17 26.55 -2.45
N GLY A 112 -7.25 26.42 -1.12
CA GLY A 112 -8.51 26.41 -0.35
C GLY A 112 -9.12 25.02 -0.15
N GLY A 113 -8.47 23.96 -0.62
CA GLY A 113 -8.93 22.58 -0.44
C GLY A 113 -8.57 22.00 0.93
N ALA A 114 -9.29 20.96 1.34
CA ALA A 114 -8.98 20.15 2.51
C ALA A 114 -8.21 18.88 2.12
N PHE A 115 -7.29 18.44 2.99
CA PHE A 115 -6.44 17.28 2.74
C PHE A 115 -6.36 16.34 3.95
N VAL A 116 -6.47 15.04 3.68
CA VAL A 116 -6.22 13.95 4.62
C VAL A 116 -5.30 12.95 3.93
N GLU A 117 -4.21 12.59 4.59
CA GLU A 117 -3.51 11.35 4.27
C GLU A 117 -4.20 10.20 4.99
N ALA A 118 -4.38 9.06 4.34
CA ALA A 118 -5.04 7.90 4.92
C ALA A 118 -4.48 6.58 4.38
N PRO A 119 -3.16 6.34 4.45
CA PRO A 119 -2.59 5.07 4.04
C PRO A 119 -3.23 3.89 4.77
N VAL A 120 -3.22 2.72 4.12
CA VAL A 120 -3.93 1.54 4.62
C VAL A 120 -3.00 0.37 4.92
N SER A 121 -3.33 -0.39 5.97
CA SER A 121 -2.77 -1.71 6.25
C SER A 121 -3.78 -2.81 5.90
N GLY A 122 -3.27 -3.91 5.36
CA GLY A 122 -4.04 -4.91 4.64
C GLY A 122 -3.68 -4.93 3.15
N SER A 123 -3.60 -6.13 2.58
CA SER A 123 -3.26 -6.33 1.16
C SER A 123 -4.54 -6.48 0.32
N LYS A 124 -4.44 -7.10 -0.86
CA LYS A 124 -5.52 -7.29 -1.82
C LYS A 124 -6.80 -7.87 -1.19
N LYS A 125 -6.70 -8.98 -0.46
CA LYS A 125 -7.87 -9.66 0.11
C LYS A 125 -8.62 -8.79 1.14
N PRO A 126 -7.95 -8.18 2.15
CA PRO A 126 -8.59 -7.18 3.00
C PRO A 126 -9.19 -5.99 2.25
N ALA A 127 -8.60 -5.54 1.12
CA ALA A 127 -9.18 -4.47 0.32
C ALA A 127 -10.48 -4.91 -0.39
N GLU A 128 -10.52 -6.14 -0.90
CA GLU A 128 -11.73 -6.73 -1.51
C GLU A 128 -12.84 -6.93 -0.47
N ASP A 129 -12.49 -7.27 0.77
CA ASP A 129 -13.44 -7.59 1.83
C ASP A 129 -13.89 -6.37 2.66
N GLY A 130 -13.34 -5.17 2.40
CA GLY A 130 -13.62 -3.99 3.23
C GLY A 130 -13.05 -4.12 4.65
N GLN A 131 -11.92 -4.79 4.79
CA GLN A 131 -11.28 -5.14 6.08
C GLN A 131 -9.93 -4.46 6.28
N LEU A 132 -9.65 -3.39 5.53
CA LEU A 132 -8.46 -2.56 5.70
C LEU A 132 -8.43 -1.88 7.08
N VAL A 133 -7.23 -1.55 7.53
CA VAL A 133 -7.00 -0.64 8.65
C VAL A 133 -6.50 0.69 8.09
N ILE A 134 -7.21 1.76 8.34
CA ILE A 134 -6.95 3.09 7.77
C ILE A 134 -6.19 3.93 8.80
N LEU A 135 -5.06 4.50 8.38
CA LEU A 135 -4.13 5.25 9.22
C LEU A 135 -4.18 6.73 8.82
N ALA A 136 -5.26 7.41 9.19
CA ALA A 136 -5.54 8.76 8.71
C ALA A 136 -4.88 9.85 9.56
N ALA A 137 -4.47 10.94 8.94
CA ALA A 137 -4.01 12.15 9.60
C ALA A 137 -4.30 13.39 8.73
N GLY A 138 -4.36 14.58 9.35
CA GLY A 138 -4.58 15.84 8.66
C GLY A 138 -5.83 16.58 9.08
N ASP A 139 -6.63 17.00 8.11
CA ASP A 139 -7.86 17.76 8.37
C ASP A 139 -8.89 16.89 9.09
N LYS A 140 -9.15 17.20 10.37
CA LYS A 140 -10.08 16.44 11.21
C LYS A 140 -11.52 16.50 10.72
N LYS A 141 -11.94 17.64 10.16
CA LYS A 141 -13.30 17.80 9.65
C LYS A 141 -13.52 16.95 8.40
N LEU A 142 -12.58 17.00 7.45
CA LEU A 142 -12.61 16.13 6.27
C LEU A 142 -12.53 14.66 6.66
N TYR A 143 -11.70 14.30 7.65
CA TYR A 143 -11.66 12.94 8.19
C TYR A 143 -13.05 12.50 8.68
N ASP A 144 -13.72 13.31 9.51
CA ASP A 144 -15.05 13.01 10.05
C ASP A 144 -16.10 12.86 8.94
N GLU A 145 -16.06 13.73 7.93
CA GLU A 145 -16.94 13.66 6.74
C GLU A 145 -16.68 12.39 5.90
N MET A 146 -15.47 11.84 5.94
CA MET A 146 -15.05 10.65 5.19
C MET A 146 -15.17 9.34 5.95
N VAL A 147 -15.45 9.36 7.27
CA VAL A 147 -15.68 8.15 8.08
C VAL A 147 -16.65 7.16 7.43
N PRO A 148 -17.80 7.56 6.86
CA PRO A 148 -18.70 6.61 6.20
C PRO A 148 -18.05 5.85 5.03
N ALA A 149 -17.18 6.51 4.25
CA ALA A 149 -16.45 5.84 3.18
C ALA A 149 -15.33 4.94 3.74
N PHE A 150 -14.67 5.38 4.81
CA PHE A 150 -13.66 4.60 5.51
C PHE A 150 -14.24 3.31 6.12
N ASP A 151 -15.46 3.34 6.65
CA ASP A 151 -16.15 2.16 7.21
C ASP A 151 -16.56 1.15 6.12
N VAL A 152 -16.74 1.58 4.87
CA VAL A 152 -16.93 0.68 3.72
C VAL A 152 -15.61 0.04 3.28
N LEU A 153 -14.52 0.81 3.35
CA LEU A 153 -13.21 0.37 2.87
C LEU A 153 -12.44 -0.46 3.90
N GLY A 154 -12.74 -0.27 5.19
CA GLY A 154 -11.97 -0.83 6.28
C GLY A 154 -12.79 -1.20 7.49
N LYS A 155 -12.21 -2.07 8.31
CA LYS A 155 -12.78 -2.50 9.59
C LYS A 155 -12.47 -1.54 10.73
N LYS A 156 -11.46 -0.68 10.56
CA LYS A 156 -11.03 0.28 11.57
C LYS A 156 -10.29 1.46 10.95
N SER A 157 -10.61 2.65 11.43
CA SER A 157 -9.93 3.89 11.09
C SER A 157 -9.32 4.52 12.35
N PHE A 158 -8.07 4.93 12.24
CA PHE A 158 -7.35 5.69 13.25
C PHE A 158 -7.13 7.10 12.76
N PHE A 159 -7.40 8.10 13.61
CA PHE A 159 -6.99 9.47 13.36
C PHE A 159 -5.73 9.78 14.19
N LEU A 160 -4.62 9.99 13.49
CA LEU A 160 -3.26 10.05 14.05
C LEU A 160 -2.77 11.50 14.20
N GLY A 161 -3.69 12.47 14.16
CA GLY A 161 -3.37 13.88 14.35
C GLY A 161 -2.88 14.53 13.07
N GLU A 162 -1.68 15.10 13.10
CA GLU A 162 -1.16 15.98 12.06
C GLU A 162 -0.62 15.24 10.83
N ILE A 163 -0.59 15.94 9.69
CA ILE A 163 -0.05 15.42 8.42
C ILE A 163 1.38 14.87 8.62
N GLY A 164 1.64 13.73 8.01
CA GLY A 164 2.88 12.98 8.11
C GLY A 164 2.79 11.83 9.11
N ASN A 165 1.91 11.89 10.12
CA ASN A 165 1.79 10.83 11.13
C ASN A 165 1.22 9.52 10.55
N GLY A 166 0.26 9.60 9.63
CA GLY A 166 -0.27 8.45 8.90
C GLY A 166 0.80 7.81 8.01
N ALA A 167 1.54 8.63 7.26
CA ALA A 167 2.66 8.17 6.44
C ALA A 167 3.73 7.47 7.29
N LYS A 168 4.20 8.10 8.37
CA LYS A 168 5.21 7.53 9.29
C LYS A 168 4.74 6.21 9.89
N MET A 169 3.52 6.17 10.44
CA MET A 169 2.94 4.95 11.01
C MET A 169 2.89 3.82 9.98
N LYS A 170 2.47 4.12 8.75
CA LYS A 170 2.42 3.13 7.68
C LYS A 170 3.81 2.58 7.32
N LEU A 171 4.83 3.45 7.25
CA LEU A 171 6.20 3.03 6.97
C LEU A 171 6.76 2.15 8.08
N VAL A 172 6.49 2.45 9.36
CA VAL A 172 6.87 1.58 10.49
C VAL A 172 6.21 0.20 10.35
N VAL A 173 4.92 0.14 10.04
CA VAL A 173 4.21 -1.13 9.83
C VAL A 173 4.83 -1.94 8.68
N ASN A 174 5.08 -1.32 7.53
CA ASN A 174 5.64 -2.01 6.37
C ASN A 174 7.12 -2.38 6.55
N MET A 175 7.87 -1.64 7.38
CA MET A 175 9.22 -2.00 7.79
C MET A 175 9.21 -3.30 8.60
N ILE A 176 8.36 -3.38 9.63
CA ILE A 176 8.22 -4.60 10.44
C ILE A 176 7.82 -5.78 9.55
N MET A 177 6.83 -5.57 8.67
CA MET A 177 6.36 -6.60 7.73
C MET A 177 7.48 -7.11 6.80
N GLY A 178 8.26 -6.20 6.22
CA GLY A 178 9.38 -6.55 5.33
C GLY A 178 10.49 -7.32 6.04
N SER A 179 10.85 -6.91 7.26
CA SER A 179 11.83 -7.61 8.09
C SER A 179 11.35 -9.00 8.50
N MET A 180 10.10 -9.14 8.95
CA MET A 180 9.50 -10.42 9.31
C MET A 180 9.45 -11.41 8.12
N MET A 181 9.19 -10.93 6.91
CA MET A 181 9.19 -11.78 5.71
C MET A 181 10.59 -12.34 5.40
N ASN A 182 11.63 -11.55 5.62
CA ASN A 182 13.01 -12.01 5.49
C ASN A 182 13.34 -13.07 6.55
N SER A 183 12.98 -12.83 7.83
CA SER A 183 13.19 -13.82 8.90
C SER A 183 12.46 -15.13 8.64
N LEU A 184 11.22 -15.08 8.12
CA LEU A 184 10.50 -16.30 7.70
C LEU A 184 11.25 -17.02 6.57
N SER A 185 11.73 -16.27 5.58
CA SER A 185 12.47 -16.81 4.44
C SER A 185 13.74 -17.54 4.86
N GLU A 186 14.52 -16.93 5.76
CA GLU A 186 15.71 -17.53 6.36
C GLU A 186 15.37 -18.80 7.15
N GLY A 187 14.35 -18.75 8.01
CA GLY A 187 13.90 -19.90 8.80
C GLY A 187 13.45 -21.08 7.94
N LEU A 188 12.67 -20.84 6.88
CA LEU A 188 12.23 -21.88 5.95
C LEU A 188 13.41 -22.52 5.21
N CYS A 189 14.35 -21.70 4.73
CA CYS A 189 15.54 -22.21 4.06
C CYS A 189 16.46 -22.99 5.00
N LEU A 190 16.64 -22.51 6.24
CA LEU A 190 17.48 -23.18 7.23
C LEU A 190 16.87 -24.52 7.67
N ALA A 191 15.56 -24.58 7.88
CA ALA A 191 14.86 -25.83 8.19
C ALA A 191 15.10 -26.88 7.09
N ASP A 192 14.88 -26.50 5.82
CA ASP A 192 15.11 -27.37 4.67
C ASP A 192 16.56 -27.89 4.62
N LYS A 193 17.54 -26.98 4.71
CA LYS A 193 18.97 -27.33 4.71
C LYS A 193 19.42 -28.13 5.93
N SER A 194 18.65 -28.10 7.01
CA SER A 194 18.90 -28.89 8.23
C SER A 194 18.18 -30.25 8.22
N GLY A 195 17.56 -30.64 7.10
CA GLY A 195 16.83 -31.90 7.00
C GLY A 195 15.47 -31.91 7.70
N LEU A 196 14.93 -30.74 8.04
CA LEU A 196 13.59 -30.59 8.62
C LEU A 196 12.59 -30.24 7.53
N SER A 197 11.33 -30.66 7.71
CA SER A 197 10.23 -30.25 6.82
C SER A 197 9.89 -28.76 7.01
N PRO A 198 10.02 -27.91 5.97
CA PRO A 198 9.60 -26.50 6.07
C PRO A 198 8.10 -26.36 6.30
N GLN A 199 7.29 -27.32 5.84
CA GLN A 199 5.85 -27.34 6.13
C GLN A 199 5.61 -27.57 7.63
N THR A 200 6.33 -28.51 8.25
CA THR A 200 6.24 -28.74 9.70
C THR A 200 6.70 -27.52 10.49
N LEU A 201 7.72 -26.78 10.02
CA LEU A 201 8.09 -25.49 10.62
C LEU A 201 6.89 -24.52 10.59
N LEU A 202 6.20 -24.36 9.45
CA LEU A 202 5.03 -23.47 9.38
C LEU A 202 3.93 -23.88 10.36
N ASP A 203 3.67 -25.18 10.50
CA ASP A 203 2.66 -25.69 11.45
C ASP A 203 3.06 -25.38 12.90
N VAL A 204 4.34 -25.52 13.24
CA VAL A 204 4.88 -25.15 14.56
C VAL A 204 4.75 -23.65 14.81
N LEU A 205 5.04 -22.81 13.81
CA LEU A 205 4.92 -21.36 13.93
C LEU A 205 3.46 -20.89 14.11
N ASP A 206 2.49 -21.54 13.45
CA ASP A 206 1.06 -21.18 13.54
C ASP A 206 0.44 -21.49 14.91
N LEU A 207 1.04 -22.40 15.67
CA LEU A 207 0.61 -22.75 17.03
C LEU A 207 1.37 -21.96 18.13
N GLY A 208 2.44 -21.27 17.76
CA GLY A 208 3.34 -20.60 18.69
C GLY A 208 3.05 -19.12 18.94
N ALA A 209 3.90 -18.49 19.76
CA ALA A 209 3.76 -17.09 20.15
C ALA A 209 3.91 -16.08 18.99
N ILE A 210 4.45 -16.50 17.85
CA ILE A 210 4.65 -15.64 16.67
C ILE A 210 3.64 -15.91 15.56
N ALA A 211 2.60 -16.71 15.84
CA ALA A 211 1.51 -16.99 14.91
C ALA A 211 0.91 -15.69 14.37
N ASN A 212 0.83 -15.57 13.05
CA ASN A 212 0.29 -14.39 12.40
C ASN A 212 -0.30 -14.72 11.02
N PRO A 213 -1.30 -13.95 10.54
CA PRO A 213 -1.95 -14.21 9.26
C PRO A 213 -1.01 -14.16 8.04
N MET A 214 0.07 -13.38 8.10
CA MET A 214 1.03 -13.28 6.98
C MET A 214 1.80 -14.58 6.80
N PHE A 215 2.32 -15.17 7.87
CA PHE A 215 3.05 -16.45 7.78
C PHE A 215 2.12 -17.57 7.30
N LYS A 216 0.91 -17.65 7.87
CA LYS A 216 -0.11 -18.63 7.48
C LYS A 216 -0.49 -18.54 6.00
N LEU A 217 -0.60 -17.33 5.47
CA LEU A 217 -0.97 -17.10 4.07
C LEU A 217 0.21 -17.27 3.11
N LYS A 218 1.39 -16.73 3.45
CA LYS A 218 2.53 -16.63 2.53
C LYS A 218 3.45 -17.84 2.58
N GLY A 219 3.61 -18.48 3.74
CA GLY A 219 4.48 -19.64 3.93
C GLY A 219 4.21 -20.76 2.91
N PRO A 220 2.97 -21.28 2.82
CA PRO A 220 2.66 -22.35 1.85
C PRO A 220 2.90 -21.91 0.39
N ALA A 221 2.59 -20.66 0.05
CA ALA A 221 2.83 -20.12 -1.29
C ALA A 221 4.33 -20.02 -1.63
N MET A 222 5.17 -19.65 -0.65
CA MET A 222 6.63 -19.62 -0.79
C MET A 222 7.19 -21.03 -1.03
N LEU A 223 6.73 -22.04 -0.30
CA LEU A 223 7.15 -23.43 -0.49
C LEU A 223 6.77 -23.99 -1.87
N GLN A 224 5.68 -23.48 -2.45
CA GLN A 224 5.21 -23.84 -3.79
C GLN A 224 5.84 -22.99 -4.90
N GLY A 225 6.66 -21.99 -4.60
CA GLY A 225 7.20 -21.04 -5.58
C GLY A 225 6.13 -20.18 -6.27
N SER A 226 4.98 -19.96 -5.61
CA SER A 226 3.83 -19.25 -6.16
C SER A 226 3.76 -17.82 -5.63
N TYR A 227 4.10 -16.85 -6.48
CA TYR A 227 4.26 -15.44 -6.09
C TYR A 227 3.31 -14.50 -6.83
N SER A 228 2.05 -14.92 -7.01
CA SER A 228 1.01 -14.05 -7.58
C SER A 228 0.89 -12.76 -6.75
N PRO A 229 1.01 -11.56 -7.37
CA PRO A 229 1.20 -10.33 -6.63
C PRO A 229 -0.08 -9.91 -5.89
N ALA A 230 -0.04 -9.97 -4.56
CA ALA A 230 -0.98 -9.27 -3.68
C ALA A 230 -0.36 -7.95 -3.22
N PHE A 231 0.95 -7.96 -2.92
CA PHE A 231 1.74 -6.76 -2.70
C PHE A 231 3.09 -6.89 -3.43
N PRO A 232 3.31 -6.16 -4.53
CA PRO A 232 4.52 -6.31 -5.34
C PRO A 232 5.81 -6.04 -4.57
N LEU A 233 6.82 -6.89 -4.78
CA LEU A 233 8.12 -6.83 -4.11
C LEU A 233 8.79 -5.46 -4.28
N LYS A 234 8.71 -4.88 -5.49
CA LYS A 234 9.25 -3.53 -5.76
C LYS A 234 8.64 -2.46 -4.85
N HIS A 235 7.37 -2.59 -4.46
CA HIS A 235 6.71 -1.64 -3.57
C HIS A 235 7.08 -1.88 -2.10
N GLN A 236 7.21 -3.14 -1.66
CA GLN A 236 7.78 -3.43 -0.35
C GLN A 236 9.21 -2.90 -0.22
N GLN A 237 10.06 -3.09 -1.24
CA GLN A 237 11.42 -2.56 -1.23
C GLN A 237 11.43 -1.02 -1.18
N LYS A 238 10.54 -0.36 -1.93
CA LYS A 238 10.33 1.09 -1.83
C LYS A 238 9.98 1.48 -0.40
N ASP A 239 9.05 0.78 0.26
CA ASP A 239 8.67 1.09 1.65
C ASP A 239 9.80 0.87 2.65
N MET A 240 10.61 -0.20 2.50
CA MET A 240 11.80 -0.41 3.33
C MET A 240 12.78 0.76 3.22
N ARG A 241 13.01 1.26 2.00
CA ARG A 241 13.88 2.43 1.77
C ARG A 241 13.32 3.69 2.44
N LEU A 242 12.01 3.95 2.31
CA LEU A 242 11.38 5.12 2.94
C LEU A 242 11.42 5.02 4.47
N ALA A 243 11.19 3.84 5.03
CA ALA A 243 11.31 3.62 6.47
C ALA A 243 12.76 3.81 6.98
N LEU A 244 13.76 3.35 6.23
CA LEU A 244 15.17 3.56 6.57
C LEU A 244 15.55 5.05 6.53
N ALA A 245 15.03 5.80 5.55
CA ALA A 245 15.21 7.26 5.50
C ALA A 245 14.58 7.94 6.72
N LEU A 246 13.38 7.53 7.14
CA LEU A 246 12.76 8.02 8.36
C LEU A 246 13.59 7.68 9.62
N GLY A 247 14.23 6.51 9.66
CA GLY A 247 15.15 6.16 10.75
C GLY A 247 16.37 7.06 10.80
N ASP A 248 16.96 7.37 9.64
CA ASP A 248 18.09 8.31 9.51
C ASP A 248 17.71 9.72 10.01
N GLU A 249 16.57 10.24 9.54
CA GLU A 249 16.01 11.54 9.98
C GLU A 249 15.86 11.65 11.51
N ASN A 250 15.62 10.53 12.20
CA ASN A 250 15.42 10.46 13.65
C ASN A 250 16.62 9.85 14.40
N ALA A 251 17.75 9.64 13.73
CA ALA A 251 18.95 9.01 14.29
C ALA A 251 18.69 7.64 14.97
N VAL A 252 17.78 6.83 14.41
CA VAL A 252 17.45 5.48 14.90
C VAL A 252 18.22 4.43 14.11
N SER A 253 19.10 3.68 14.79
CA SER A 253 19.80 2.55 14.20
C SER A 253 18.85 1.37 13.96
N MET A 254 18.73 0.93 12.70
CA MET A 254 17.82 -0.15 12.28
C MET A 254 18.53 -1.25 11.47
N PRO A 255 19.50 -1.96 12.07
CA PRO A 255 20.37 -2.90 11.33
C PRO A 255 19.60 -4.04 10.67
N VAL A 256 18.57 -4.58 11.32
CA VAL A 256 17.74 -5.67 10.77
C VAL A 256 17.00 -5.20 9.51
N SER A 257 16.34 -4.05 9.58
CA SER A 257 15.60 -3.47 8.44
C SER A 257 16.54 -3.10 7.29
N ALA A 258 17.75 -2.65 7.59
CA ALA A 258 18.78 -2.35 6.59
C ALA A 258 19.20 -3.62 5.82
N ALA A 259 19.48 -4.71 6.53
CA ALA A 259 19.83 -5.99 5.91
C ALA A 259 18.66 -6.55 5.06
N ALA A 260 17.44 -6.53 5.60
CA ALA A 260 16.24 -6.95 4.87
C ALA A 260 16.01 -6.14 3.59
N ASN A 261 16.30 -4.84 3.60
CA ASN A 261 16.22 -4.00 2.41
C ASN A 261 17.21 -4.43 1.31
N GLU A 262 18.44 -4.82 1.67
CA GLU A 262 19.41 -5.35 0.72
C GLU A 262 18.95 -6.69 0.11
N ALA A 263 18.34 -7.57 0.89
CA ALA A 263 17.73 -8.80 0.37
C ALA A 263 16.62 -8.48 -0.65
N PHE A 264 15.75 -7.51 -0.38
CA PHE A 264 14.76 -7.07 -1.38
C PHE A 264 15.39 -6.44 -2.62
N LYS A 265 16.49 -5.68 -2.50
CA LYS A 265 17.24 -5.19 -3.68
C LYS A 265 17.82 -6.34 -4.49
N LYS A 266 18.35 -7.37 -3.84
CA LYS A 266 18.82 -8.60 -4.51
C LYS A 266 17.67 -9.33 -5.21
N ALA A 267 16.51 -9.46 -4.59
CA ALA A 267 15.34 -10.05 -5.24
C ALA A 267 14.93 -9.28 -6.50
N ARG A 268 14.99 -7.94 -6.45
CA ARG A 268 14.75 -7.09 -7.64
C ARG A 268 15.76 -7.33 -8.75
N SER A 269 17.05 -7.52 -8.42
CA SER A 269 18.06 -7.80 -9.46
C SER A 269 17.92 -9.19 -10.09
N LEU A 270 17.18 -10.10 -9.44
CA LEU A 270 16.75 -11.37 -10.01
C LEU A 270 15.45 -11.27 -10.84
N GLY A 271 14.95 -10.06 -11.10
CA GLY A 271 13.72 -9.85 -11.90
C GLY A 271 12.41 -10.09 -11.14
N LEU A 272 12.46 -10.28 -9.82
CA LEU A 272 11.28 -10.65 -9.00
C LEU A 272 10.44 -9.45 -8.55
N GLY A 273 10.71 -8.25 -9.10
CA GLY A 273 10.11 -7.00 -8.61
C GLY A 273 8.59 -6.91 -8.76
N ASP A 274 8.03 -7.54 -9.80
CA ASP A 274 6.59 -7.54 -10.08
C ASP A 274 5.83 -8.71 -9.45
N LEU A 275 6.56 -9.66 -8.86
CA LEU A 275 5.99 -10.74 -8.06
C LEU A 275 5.63 -10.23 -6.66
N ASP A 276 4.91 -11.05 -5.90
CA ASP A 276 4.61 -10.75 -4.50
C ASP A 276 5.90 -10.60 -3.67
N PHE A 277 5.87 -9.75 -2.63
CA PHE A 277 7.03 -9.52 -1.76
C PHE A 277 7.55 -10.77 -1.06
N SER A 278 6.73 -11.81 -0.91
CA SER A 278 7.16 -13.13 -0.43
C SER A 278 8.21 -13.82 -1.34
N ALA A 279 8.36 -13.38 -2.59
CA ALA A 279 9.40 -13.85 -3.50
C ALA A 279 10.84 -13.51 -3.04
N VAL A 280 11.01 -12.68 -1.99
CA VAL A 280 12.32 -12.49 -1.36
C VAL A 280 12.92 -13.82 -0.85
N TYR A 281 12.08 -14.83 -0.60
CA TYR A 281 12.50 -16.19 -0.30
C TYR A 281 13.49 -16.77 -1.32
N GLU A 282 13.32 -16.46 -2.61
CA GLU A 282 14.20 -16.95 -3.68
C GLU A 282 15.64 -16.43 -3.56
N VAL A 283 15.85 -15.29 -2.89
CA VAL A 283 17.20 -14.77 -2.62
C VAL A 283 17.95 -15.69 -1.67
N VAL A 284 17.30 -16.14 -0.61
CA VAL A 284 17.89 -17.01 0.40
C VAL A 284 18.09 -18.42 -0.16
N LYS A 285 17.09 -18.92 -0.89
CA LYS A 285 17.15 -20.22 -1.57
C LYS A 285 18.30 -20.30 -2.58
N GLY A 286 18.49 -19.24 -3.37
CA GLY A 286 19.55 -19.14 -4.39
C GLY A 286 20.97 -18.96 -3.83
N ALA A 287 21.12 -18.44 -2.61
CA ALA A 287 22.43 -18.31 -1.95
C ALA A 287 22.98 -19.67 -1.45
N GLY A 288 22.10 -20.66 -1.26
CA GLY A 288 22.45 -22.01 -0.82
C GLY A 288 22.64 -23.00 -1.97
N GLY A 289 23.29 -22.57 -3.06
CA GLY A 289 23.59 -23.29 -4.30
C GLY A 289 23.30 -24.79 -4.26
N SER A 290 22.34 -25.21 -5.07
CA SER A 290 22.16 -26.62 -5.45
C SER A 290 23.47 -27.12 -6.07
N GLY A 291 24.27 -27.85 -5.29
CA GLY A 291 25.20 -28.82 -5.84
C GLY A 291 24.39 -29.87 -6.59
N GLN A 292 24.29 -29.70 -7.90
CA GLN A 292 24.09 -30.77 -8.85
C GLN A 292 25.23 -30.68 -9.86
N ALA A 293 26.23 -31.52 -9.64
CA ALA A 293 27.05 -32.17 -10.65
C ALA A 293 27.09 -33.65 -10.25
#